data_AF-A0A529ZRB4-F1
#
_entry.id   AF-A0A529ZRB4-F1
#
_cell.length_a   1.000
_cell.length_b   1.000
_cell.length_c   1.000
_cell.angle_alpha   90.00
_cell.angle_beta   90.00
_cell.angle_gamma   90.00
#
_symmetry.space_group_name_H-M   'P 1'
#
loop_
_entity.id
_entity.type
_entity.pdbx_description
1 polymer ?
#
loop_
_entity_poly.entity_id
_entity_poly.type
_entity_poly.pdbx_seq_one_letter_code
_entity_poly.pdbx_strand_id
1 'polypeptide(L)'
;MRYMKILVLGVVFGWATGLPAEASSSIWYNSEGGKVRLVTTGKPDEAGKIRGVLDIALKPGWKTYWRDPGDAGVPPQLDISGSTNIADAQLSF
;
A
#
# COMPACT_ATOMS: atom_id res chain seq x y z
N MET A 1 41.22 -16.74 -23.94
CA MET A 1 40.34 -17.21 -22.84
C MET A 1 40.05 -16.16 -21.74
N ARG A 2 40.87 -15.11 -21.55
CA ARG A 2 40.68 -14.09 -20.49
C ARG A 2 39.53 -13.10 -20.76
N TYR A 3 39.30 -12.71 -22.02
CA TYR A 3 38.23 -11.78 -22.42
C TYR A 3 36.83 -12.39 -22.39
N MET A 4 36.72 -13.71 -22.62
CA MET A 4 35.44 -14.43 -22.54
C MET A 4 34.86 -14.42 -21.11
N LYS A 5 35.72 -14.48 -20.09
CA LYS A 5 35.31 -14.38 -18.67
C LYS A 5 34.79 -12.99 -18.29
N ILE A 6 35.35 -11.93 -18.89
CA ILE A 6 34.94 -10.54 -18.62
C ILE A 6 33.56 -10.24 -19.26
N LEU A 7 33.31 -10.75 -20.46
CA LEU A 7 32.00 -10.63 -21.12
C LEU A 7 30.89 -11.39 -20.36
N VAL A 8 31.17 -12.59 -19.86
CA VAL A 8 30.19 -13.38 -19.08
C VAL A 8 29.85 -12.71 -17.74
N LEU A 9 30.82 -12.07 -17.07
CA LEU A 9 30.59 -11.31 -15.83
C LEU A 9 29.74 -10.06 -16.04
N GLY A 10 29.93 -9.35 -17.17
CA GLY A 10 29.12 -8.17 -17.52
C GLY A 10 27.65 -8.49 -17.81
N VAL A 11 27.38 -9.64 -18.43
CA VAL A 11 26.00 -10.07 -18.74
C VAL A 11 25.24 -10.49 -17.46
N VAL A 12 25.89 -11.18 -16.51
CA VAL A 12 25.25 -11.54 -15.24
C VAL A 12 24.93 -10.31 -14.38
N PHE A 13 25.78 -9.27 -14.42
CA PHE A 13 25.51 -8.02 -13.68
C PHE A 13 24.35 -7.22 -14.27
N GLY A 14 24.14 -7.27 -15.59
CA GLY A 14 23.03 -6.58 -16.26
C GLY A 14 21.64 -7.19 -15.99
N TRP A 15 21.56 -8.45 -15.56
CA TRP A 15 20.30 -9.12 -15.22
C TRP A 15 19.90 -8.94 -13.74
N ALA A 16 20.83 -8.53 -12.88
CA ALA A 16 20.60 -8.41 -11.44
C ALA A 16 20.03 -7.05 -11.00
N THR A 17 19.91 -6.07 -11.90
CA THR A 17 19.57 -4.67 -11.55
C THR A 17 18.08 -4.33 -11.63
N GLY A 18 17.22 -5.28 -12.03
CA GLY A 18 15.81 -5.04 -12.32
C GLY A 18 14.81 -5.57 -11.28
N LEU A 19 15.14 -5.56 -9.99
CA LEU A 19 14.13 -5.95 -8.99
C LEU A 19 12.95 -4.97 -9.04
N PRO A 20 11.70 -5.46 -9.14
CA PRO A 20 10.54 -4.60 -9.20
C PRO A 20 10.46 -3.75 -7.91
N ALA A 21 10.20 -2.46 -8.09
CA ALA A 21 9.90 -1.59 -6.97
C ALA A 21 8.47 -1.86 -6.50
N GLU A 22 8.35 -2.61 -5.40
CA GLU A 22 7.06 -2.85 -4.75
C GLU A 22 6.66 -1.61 -3.92
N ALA A 23 5.39 -1.22 -4.03
CA ALA A 23 4.84 -0.20 -3.16
C ALA A 23 4.72 -0.77 -1.74
N SER A 24 5.06 0.04 -0.72
CA SER A 24 4.84 -0.35 0.68
C SER A 24 3.34 -0.45 0.94
N SER A 25 2.80 -1.65 0.84
CA SER A 25 1.37 -1.91 0.94
C SER A 25 1.07 -3.19 1.68
N SER A 26 -0.09 -3.24 2.33
CA SER A 26 -0.63 -4.48 2.86
C SER A 26 -1.06 -5.40 1.72
N ILE A 27 -1.28 -6.67 2.04
CA ILE A 27 -2.07 -7.55 1.19
C ILE A 27 -3.49 -6.99 1.03
N TRP A 28 -4.19 -7.45 -0.01
CA TRP A 28 -5.62 -7.18 -0.18
C TRP A 28 -6.44 -7.93 0.87
N TYR A 29 -7.28 -7.19 1.58
CA TYR A 29 -8.36 -7.76 2.36
C TYR A 29 -9.64 -7.76 1.52
N ASN A 30 -10.30 -8.91 1.41
CA ASN A 30 -11.51 -9.05 0.61
C ASN A 30 -12.75 -8.85 1.49
N SER A 31 -13.74 -8.14 0.95
CA SER A 31 -15.07 -8.01 1.54
C SER A 31 -16.14 -8.40 0.52
N GLU A 32 -17.40 -8.40 0.95
CA GLU A 32 -18.52 -8.66 0.06
C GLU A 32 -18.56 -7.70 -1.14
N GLY A 33 -18.34 -6.39 -0.90
CA GLY A 33 -18.47 -5.36 -1.92
C GLY A 33 -17.23 -5.07 -2.75
N GLY A 34 -16.10 -5.70 -2.44
CA GLY A 34 -14.83 -5.39 -3.09
C GLY A 34 -13.63 -5.88 -2.30
N LYS A 35 -12.54 -5.12 -2.38
CA LYS A 35 -11.32 -5.36 -1.62
C LYS A 35 -10.67 -4.05 -1.23
N VAL A 36 -9.96 -4.07 -0.10
CA VAL A 36 -9.29 -2.90 0.47
C VAL A 36 -7.86 -3.27 0.83
N ARG A 37 -6.92 -2.33 0.67
CA ARG A 37 -5.57 -2.42 1.22
C ARG A 37 -5.08 -1.06 1.68
N LEU A 38 -4.09 -1.06 2.57
CA LEU A 38 -3.37 0.14 2.96
C LEU A 38 -2.12 0.27 2.10
N VAL A 39 -1.91 1.43 1.48
CA VAL A 39 -0.67 1.77 0.75
C VAL A 39 -0.02 2.95 1.46
N THR A 40 1.29 2.91 1.69
CA THR A 40 2.02 3.89 2.51
C THR A 40 3.29 4.38 1.80
N THR A 41 3.88 5.44 2.32
CA THR A 41 5.24 5.89 1.97
C THR A 41 6.33 4.90 2.41
N GLY A 42 5.98 3.89 3.22
CA GLY A 42 6.84 2.81 3.69
C GLY A 42 7.86 3.18 4.76
N LYS A 43 8.18 4.46 4.92
CA LYS A 43 9.03 4.96 6.01
C LYS A 43 8.36 6.16 6.67
N PRO A 44 8.53 6.31 8.00
CA PRO A 44 8.17 7.54 8.69
C PRO A 44 8.97 8.73 8.16
N ASP A 45 8.37 9.92 8.19
CA ASP A 45 9.09 11.18 8.00
C ASP A 45 9.93 11.55 9.24
N GLU A 46 10.58 12.71 9.21
CA GLU A 46 11.41 13.22 10.32
C GLU A 46 10.62 13.37 11.63
N ALA A 47 9.30 13.55 11.56
CA ALA A 47 8.41 13.65 12.71
C ALA A 47 7.83 12.29 13.13
N GLY A 48 8.24 11.19 12.49
CA GLY A 48 7.74 9.85 12.77
C GLY A 48 6.36 9.54 12.15
N LYS A 49 5.84 10.38 11.25
CA LYS A 49 4.54 10.16 10.62
C LYS A 49 4.70 9.36 9.33
N ILE A 50 3.88 8.33 9.17
CA ILE A 50 3.71 7.61 7.90
C ILE A 50 2.47 8.16 7.20
N ARG A 51 2.61 8.50 5.92
CA ARG A 51 1.47 8.87 5.08
C ARG A 51 1.05 7.67 4.25
N GLY A 52 -0.24 7.57 3.98
CA GLY A 52 -0.79 6.50 3.18
C GLY A 52 -2.20 6.79 2.70
N VAL A 53 -2.74 5.84 1.96
CA VAL A 53 -4.08 5.85 1.40
C VAL A 53 -4.73 4.49 1.60
N LEU A 54 -6.04 4.48 1.81
CA LEU A 54 -6.87 3.29 1.65
C LEU A 54 -7.18 3.14 0.17
N ASP A 55 -6.64 2.08 -0.44
CA ASP A 55 -6.95 1.69 -1.81
C ASP A 55 -8.16 0.75 -1.78
N ILE A 56 -9.27 1.19 -2.38
CA ILE A 56 -10.56 0.52 -2.35
C ILE A 56 -10.96 0.18 -3.78
N ALA A 57 -11.02 -1.13 -4.09
CA ALA A 57 -11.48 -1.62 -5.38
C ALA A 57 -12.86 -2.26 -5.21
N LEU A 58 -13.90 -1.54 -5.65
CA LEU A 58 -15.29 -1.99 -5.58
C LEU A 58 -15.64 -2.95 -6.72
N LYS A 59 -16.49 -3.93 -6.41
CA LYS A 59 -17.14 -4.76 -7.44
C LYS A 59 -18.14 -3.91 -8.25
N PRO A 60 -18.47 -4.30 -9.49
CA PRO A 60 -19.48 -3.60 -10.28
C PRO A 60 -20.79 -3.41 -9.52
N GLY A 61 -21.35 -2.20 -9.55
CA GLY A 61 -22.61 -1.83 -8.88
C GLY A 61 -22.48 -1.40 -7.42
N TRP A 62 -21.39 -1.78 -6.74
CA TRP A 62 -21.14 -1.39 -5.35
C TRP A 62 -20.73 0.07 -5.23
N LYS A 63 -21.06 0.66 -4.09
CA LYS A 63 -20.73 2.03 -3.72
C LYS A 63 -20.17 2.02 -2.30
N THR A 64 -19.25 2.91 -2.03
CA THR A 64 -18.81 3.23 -0.67
C THR A 64 -19.19 4.67 -0.36
N TYR A 65 -19.42 4.95 0.91
CA TYR A 65 -19.61 6.31 1.38
C TYR A 65 -18.27 6.96 1.69
N TRP A 66 -18.29 8.28 1.75
CA TRP A 66 -17.16 9.08 2.16
C TRP A 66 -17.53 9.84 3.44
N ARG A 67 -17.18 11.12 3.56
CA ARG A 67 -17.46 11.90 4.78
C ARG A 67 -18.95 12.02 5.10
N ASP A 68 -19.79 12.30 4.10
CA ASP A 68 -21.22 12.49 4.27
C ASP A 68 -21.99 11.34 3.59
N PRO A 69 -22.46 10.35 4.36
CA PRO A 69 -23.18 9.22 3.80
C PRO A 69 -24.67 9.50 3.55
N GLY A 70 -25.19 10.65 3.98
CA GLY A 70 -26.62 10.90 4.09
C GLY A 70 -27.31 9.97 5.11
N ASP A 71 -28.64 9.92 5.08
CA ASP A 71 -29.46 9.27 6.12
C ASP A 71 -29.32 7.75 6.21
N ALA A 72 -28.74 7.09 5.21
CA ALA A 72 -28.75 5.63 5.07
C ALA A 72 -27.38 4.96 5.12
N GLY A 73 -26.29 5.72 5.25
CA GLY A 73 -24.94 5.15 5.22
C GLY A 73 -24.12 5.41 6.49
N VAL A 74 -22.97 4.75 6.57
CA VAL A 74 -22.00 4.88 7.66
C VAL A 74 -20.70 5.40 7.07
N PRO A 75 -20.11 6.48 7.60
CA PRO A 75 -18.85 6.98 7.08
C PRO A 75 -17.72 6.00 7.39
N PRO A 76 -16.65 5.97 6.58
CA PRO A 76 -15.48 5.14 6.88
C PRO A 76 -14.88 5.50 8.24
N GLN A 77 -14.62 4.48 9.06
CA GLN A 77 -13.93 4.60 10.34
C GLN A 77 -12.62 3.80 10.29
N LEU A 78 -11.61 4.30 10.98
CA LEU A 78 -10.33 3.63 11.17
C LEU A 78 -10.14 3.35 12.66
N ASP A 79 -10.12 2.08 13.03
CA ASP A 79 -9.77 1.63 14.37
C ASP A 79 -8.35 1.08 14.35
N ILE A 80 -7.49 1.65 15.20
CA ILE A 80 -6.09 1.24 15.37
C ILE A 80 -5.82 0.61 16.74
N SER A 81 -6.84 0.33 17.55
CA SER A 81 -6.71 -0.22 18.91
C SER A 81 -5.92 -1.53 18.97
N GLY A 82 -5.89 -2.30 17.88
CA GLY A 82 -5.07 -3.52 17.75
C GLY A 82 -3.60 -3.30 17.34
N SER A 83 -3.19 -2.06 17.08
CA SER A 83 -1.81 -1.74 16.66
C SER A 83 -0.88 -1.70 17.88
N THR A 84 0.33 -2.25 17.73
CA THR A 84 1.34 -2.25 18.80
C THR A 84 2.42 -1.19 18.64
N ASN A 85 2.50 -0.57 17.46
CA ASN A 85 3.58 0.33 17.06
C ASN A 85 3.08 1.66 16.47
N ILE A 86 1.80 1.96 16.62
CA ILE A 86 1.15 3.20 16.16
C ILE A 86 0.49 3.85 17.37
N ALA A 87 0.81 5.12 17.61
CA ALA A 87 0.25 5.89 18.73
C ALA A 87 -1.06 6.60 18.37
N ASP A 88 -1.22 7.03 17.11
CA ASP A 88 -2.39 7.74 16.61
C ASP A 88 -2.57 7.51 15.10
N ALA A 89 -3.80 7.66 14.62
CA ALA A 89 -4.11 7.63 13.19
C ALA A 89 -5.23 8.63 12.86
N GLN A 90 -4.98 9.44 11.84
CA GLN A 90 -5.92 10.44 11.35
C GLN A 90 -6.36 10.09 9.93
N LEU A 91 -7.68 9.98 9.74
CA LEU A 91 -8.27 9.83 8.42
C LEU A 91 -8.56 11.23 7.84
N SER A 92 -7.93 11.52 6.70
CA SER A 92 -8.17 12.74 5.93
C SER A 92 -9.10 12.45 4.76
N PHE A 93 -10.13 13.29 4.60
CA PHE A 93 -11.03 13.33 3.45
C PHE A 93 -10.85 14.68 2.76
#